data_AF-A0A9E4Q593-F1
#
_entry.id   AF-A0A9E4Q593-F1
#
_cell.length_a   1.000
_cell.length_b   1.000
_cell.length_c   1.000
_cell.angle_alpha   90.00
_cell.angle_beta   90.00
_cell.angle_gamma   90.00
#
_symmetry.space_group_name_H-M   'P 1'
#
loop_
_entity.id
_entity.type
_entity.pdbx_description
1 polymer ?
#
loop_
_entity_poly.entity_id
_entity_poly.type
_entity_poly.pdbx_seq_one_letter_code
_entity_poly.pdbx_strand_id
1 'polypeptide(L)'
;LPVMVADTDGEAEGYASQITPVRITLESGRTFTVFSVEAAEEFGRQSQEEFTYEVQEGKVIHGSQETIRRKLLDVQHRYQVDELFIVTAIRDFQKRLRSYELLSQAFTQPAVP
;
A
#
# COMPACT_ATOMS: atom_id res chain seq x y z
N LEU A 1 1.48 7.44 -0.54
CA LEU A 1 1.13 6.30 -1.40
C LEU A 1 1.69 5.02 -0.79
N PRO A 2 0.89 3.95 -0.66
CA PRO A 2 1.40 2.63 -0.28
C PRO A 2 2.21 2.04 -1.43
N VAL A 3 3.48 1.74 -1.18
CA VAL A 3 4.39 1.15 -2.17
C VAL A 3 5.11 -0.05 -1.57
N MET A 4 5.28 -1.11 -2.35
CA MET A 4 6.05 -2.29 -1.96
C MET A 4 7.01 -2.66 -3.08
N VAL A 5 8.31 -2.57 -2.80
CA VAL A 5 9.37 -2.93 -3.74
C VAL A 5 9.99 -4.23 -3.29
N ALA A 6 10.26 -5.12 -4.23
CA ALA A 6 10.95 -6.37 -3.98
C ALA A 6 11.96 -6.65 -5.11
N ASP A 7 12.75 -7.71 -4.99
CA ASP A 7 13.74 -8.02 -6.02
C ASP A 7 13.06 -8.48 -7.32
N THR A 8 11.82 -8.97 -7.25
CA THR A 8 10.99 -9.35 -8.40
C THR A 8 9.55 -8.81 -8.28
N ASP A 9 8.86 -8.67 -9.42
CA ASP A 9 7.45 -8.24 -9.41
C ASP A 9 6.53 -9.21 -8.65
N GLY A 10 6.76 -10.52 -8.78
CA GLY A 10 5.97 -11.54 -8.11
C GLY A 10 6.16 -11.56 -6.59
N GLU A 11 7.38 -11.30 -6.10
CA GLU A 11 7.61 -11.14 -4.66
C GLU A 11 6.88 -9.89 -4.12
N ALA A 12 6.93 -8.79 -4.86
CA ALA A 12 6.25 -7.55 -4.48
C ALA A 12 4.71 -7.71 -4.47
N GLU A 13 4.15 -8.46 -5.43
CA GLU A 13 2.75 -8.87 -5.42
C GLU A 13 2.40 -9.74 -4.21
N GLY A 14 3.31 -10.66 -3.83
CA GLY A 14 3.19 -11.45 -2.60
C GLY A 14 3.13 -10.60 -1.33
N TYR A 15 3.75 -9.42 -1.31
CA TYR A 15 3.60 -8.46 -0.21
C TYR A 15 2.27 -7.70 -0.30
N ALA A 16 1.91 -7.21 -1.48
CA ALA A 16 0.70 -6.41 -1.68
C ALA A 16 -0.59 -7.19 -1.38
N SER A 17 -0.62 -8.47 -1.76
CA SER A 17 -1.76 -9.40 -1.51
C SER A 17 -2.02 -9.68 -0.04
N GLN A 18 -1.10 -9.33 0.88
CA GLN A 18 -1.30 -9.44 2.33
C GLN A 18 -2.08 -8.26 2.91
N ILE A 19 -2.33 -7.21 2.11
CA ILE A 19 -3.12 -6.05 2.53
C ILE A 19 -4.57 -6.30 2.15
N THR A 20 -5.42 -6.40 3.18
CA THR A 20 -6.87 -6.58 3.04
C THR A 20 -7.58 -5.37 3.65
N PRO A 21 -7.69 -4.24 2.93
CA PRO A 21 -8.46 -3.11 3.42
C PRO A 21 -9.92 -3.51 3.59
N VAL A 22 -10.49 -3.20 4.75
CA VAL A 22 -11.91 -3.37 5.03
C VAL A 22 -12.46 -2.00 5.38
N ARG A 23 -13.36 -1.50 4.54
CA ARG A 23 -14.03 -0.22 4.74
C ARG A 23 -15.28 -0.44 5.59
N ILE A 24 -15.37 0.25 6.71
CA ILE A 24 -16.50 0.26 7.62
C ILE A 24 -17.32 1.50 7.34
N THR A 25 -18.64 1.38 7.31
CA THR A 25 -19.58 2.49 7.24
C THR A 25 -20.57 2.37 8.38
N LEU A 26 -20.62 3.39 9.26
CA LEU A 26 -21.57 3.47 10.37
C LEU A 26 -22.87 4.13 9.91
N GLU A 27 -23.96 3.94 10.65
CA GLU A 27 -25.26 4.59 10.40
C GLU A 27 -25.14 6.13 10.36
N SER A 28 -24.27 6.74 11.17
CA SER A 28 -23.97 8.17 11.12
C SER A 28 -23.34 8.66 9.80
N GLY A 29 -22.98 7.75 8.89
CA GLY A 29 -22.29 8.03 7.62
C GLY A 29 -20.78 8.16 7.76
N ARG A 30 -20.23 8.04 8.98
CA ARG A 30 -18.78 8.01 9.22
C ARG A 30 -18.19 6.73 8.64
N THR A 31 -17.01 6.86 8.02
CA THR A 31 -16.30 5.72 7.43
C THR A 31 -14.92 5.54 8.01
N PHE A 32 -14.54 4.29 8.22
CA PHE A 32 -13.22 3.89 8.73
C PHE A 32 -12.62 2.81 7.84
N THR A 33 -11.30 2.64 7.90
CA THR A 33 -10.61 1.56 7.20
C THR A 33 -9.71 0.83 8.17
N VAL A 34 -9.87 -0.48 8.23
CA VAL A 34 -9.02 -1.41 8.97
C VAL A 34 -8.43 -2.42 8.00
N PHE A 35 -7.56 -3.31 8.48
CA PHE A 35 -6.80 -4.24 7.63
C PHE A 35 -7.14 -5.71 7.88
N SER A 36 -8.28 -5.99 8.51
CA SER A 36 -8.87 -7.33 8.62
C SER A 36 -10.38 -7.24 8.88
N VAL A 37 -11.11 -8.29 8.51
CA VAL A 37 -12.54 -8.41 8.81
C VAL A 37 -12.77 -8.47 10.33
N GLU A 38 -11.94 -9.21 11.06
CA GLU A 38 -12.00 -9.29 12.52
C GLU A 38 -11.88 -7.91 13.18
N ALA A 39 -10.95 -7.06 12.72
CA ALA A 39 -10.81 -5.70 13.23
C ALA A 39 -12.04 -4.84 12.87
N ALA A 40 -12.69 -5.10 11.74
CA ALA A 40 -13.89 -4.37 11.33
C ALA A 40 -15.08 -4.72 12.23
N GLU A 41 -15.25 -6.00 12.52
CA GLU A 41 -16.29 -6.49 13.42
C GLU A 41 -16.06 -6.00 14.86
N GLU A 42 -14.83 -6.03 15.36
CA GLU A 42 -14.49 -5.49 16.68
C GLU A 42 -14.75 -3.99 16.76
N PHE A 43 -14.34 -3.22 15.74
CA PHE A 43 -14.62 -1.80 15.68
C PHE A 43 -16.11 -1.50 15.67
N GLY A 44 -16.89 -2.24 14.86
CA GLY A 44 -18.33 -2.10 14.79
C GLY A 44 -19.01 -2.37 16.14
N ARG A 45 -18.62 -3.45 16.84
CA ARG A 45 -19.10 -3.74 18.20
C ARG A 45 -18.80 -2.61 19.19
N GLN A 46 -17.62 -2.01 19.11
CA GLN A 46 -17.22 -0.91 20.01
C GLN A 46 -17.90 0.42 19.69
N SER A 47 -18.33 0.62 18.44
CA SER A 47 -18.93 1.88 17.99
C SER A 47 -20.30 2.17 18.60
N GLN A 48 -21.02 1.14 19.06
CA GLN A 48 -22.42 1.22 19.51
C GLN A 48 -23.38 1.79 18.44
N GLU A 49 -22.98 1.77 17.17
CA GLU A 49 -23.78 2.14 16.01
C GLU A 49 -24.03 0.90 15.15
N GLU A 50 -25.16 0.85 14.43
CA GLU A 50 -25.31 -0.10 13.33
C GLU A 50 -24.22 0.18 12.28
N PHE A 51 -23.64 -0.88 11.72
CA PHE A 51 -22.53 -0.76 10.79
C PHE A 51 -22.59 -1.81 9.68
N THR A 52 -21.96 -1.47 8.56
CA THR A 52 -21.68 -2.38 7.46
C THR A 52 -20.19 -2.33 7.14
N TYR A 53 -19.67 -3.38 6.50
CA TYR A 53 -18.31 -3.38 6.00
C TYR A 53 -18.20 -3.98 4.60
N GLU A 54 -17.18 -3.53 3.87
CA GLU A 54 -16.82 -4.00 2.53
C GLU A 54 -15.33 -4.35 2.52
N VAL A 55 -14.99 -5.54 2.06
CA VAL A 55 -13.60 -5.92 1.76
C VAL A 55 -13.23 -5.33 0.40
N GLN A 56 -12.19 -4.51 0.37
CA GLN A 56 -11.73 -3.83 -0.84
C GLN A 56 -10.41 -4.42 -1.32
N GLU A 57 -10.12 -4.28 -2.60
CA GLU A 57 -8.79 -4.59 -3.11
C GLU A 57 -7.76 -3.59 -2.60
N GLY A 58 -6.62 -4.10 -2.12
CA GLY A 58 -5.48 -3.31 -1.71
C GLY A 58 -4.91 -2.51 -2.87
N LYS A 59 -5.19 -1.20 -2.91
CA LYS A 59 -4.58 -0.28 -3.89
C LYS A 59 -3.13 0.03 -3.51
N VAL A 60 -2.25 -0.95 -3.67
CA VAL A 60 -0.81 -0.85 -3.39
C VAL A 60 -0.04 -0.79 -4.70
N ILE A 61 0.88 0.16 -4.85
CA ILE A 61 1.80 0.15 -6.00
C ILE A 61 2.92 -0.84 -5.67
N HIS A 62 3.01 -1.93 -6.43
CA HIS A 62 4.02 -2.96 -6.18
C HIS A 62 4.79 -3.35 -7.45
N GLY A 63 6.03 -3.82 -7.27
CA GLY A 63 6.85 -4.36 -8.34
C GLY A 63 8.34 -4.46 -7.98
N SER A 64 9.12 -4.90 -8.98
CA SER A 64 10.57 -4.79 -8.98
C SER A 64 11.04 -3.34 -9.01
N GLN A 65 12.34 -3.10 -8.78
CA GLN A 65 12.94 -1.77 -8.84
C GLN A 65 12.60 -1.01 -10.14
N GLU A 66 12.72 -1.67 -11.29
CA GLU A 66 12.43 -1.08 -12.61
C GLU A 66 10.93 -0.75 -12.75
N THR A 67 10.06 -1.70 -12.41
CA THR A 67 8.61 -1.53 -12.48
C THR A 67 8.14 -0.38 -11.59
N ILE A 68 8.67 -0.28 -10.37
CA ILE A 68 8.33 0.78 -9.43
C ILE A 68 8.79 2.14 -9.92
N ARG A 69 10.02 2.26 -10.45
CA ARG A 69 10.49 3.51 -11.04
C ARG A 69 9.54 4.00 -12.13
N ARG A 70 9.18 3.12 -13.07
CA ARG A 70 8.24 3.45 -14.16
C ARG A 70 6.88 3.88 -13.64
N LYS A 71 6.27 3.12 -12.72
CA LYS A 71 4.93 3.40 -12.17
C LYS A 71 4.92 4.74 -11.41
N LEU A 72 5.93 5.02 -10.60
CA LEU A 72 5.98 6.24 -9.80
C LEU A 72 6.26 7.49 -10.66
N LEU A 73 7.08 7.37 -11.70
CA LEU A 73 7.28 8.48 -12.66
C LEU A 73 6.00 8.78 -13.45
N ASP A 74 5.22 7.77 -13.83
CA ASP A 74 3.89 7.98 -14.44
C ASP A 74 2.94 8.70 -13.48
N VAL A 75 2.95 8.34 -12.20
CA VAL A 75 2.18 9.05 -11.16
C VAL A 75 2.62 10.51 -11.05
N GLN A 76 3.93 10.79 -10.94
CA GLN A 76 4.43 12.17 -10.88
C GLN A 76 4.01 12.98 -12.10
N HIS A 77 4.18 12.42 -13.30
CA HIS A 77 3.81 13.09 -14.55
C HIS A 77 2.30 13.34 -14.65
N ARG A 78 1.47 12.35 -14.31
CA ARG A 78 0.01 12.45 -14.41
C ARG A 78 -0.57 13.49 -13.46
N TYR A 79 -0.07 13.54 -12.23
CA TYR A 79 -0.59 14.44 -11.20
C TYR A 79 0.20 15.75 -11.10
N GLN A 80 1.27 15.91 -11.89
CA GLN A 80 2.13 17.10 -11.92
C GLN A 80 2.67 17.46 -10.53
N VAL A 81 3.24 16.47 -9.84
CA VAL A 81 3.77 16.64 -8.47
C VAL A 81 5.28 16.44 -8.42
N ASP A 82 5.94 17.31 -7.65
CA ASP A 82 7.39 17.28 -7.48
C ASP A 82 7.85 16.21 -6.46
N GLU A 83 6.99 15.85 -5.50
CA GLU A 83 7.30 14.92 -4.41
C GLU A 83 6.20 13.89 -4.18
N LEU A 84 6.60 12.65 -3.87
CA LEU A 84 5.69 11.57 -3.47
C LEU A 84 6.05 11.07 -2.06
N PHE A 85 5.13 11.22 -1.12
CA PHE A 85 5.24 10.59 0.20
C PHE A 85 4.92 9.10 0.10
N ILE A 86 5.89 8.24 0.37
CA ILE A 86 5.76 6.79 0.24
C ILE A 86 5.71 6.13 1.62
N VAL A 87 4.81 5.16 1.77
CA VAL A 87 4.71 4.32 2.97
C VAL A 87 4.80 2.86 2.56
N THR A 88 5.72 2.11 3.17
CA THR A 88 5.90 0.67 2.93
C THR A 88 5.38 -0.12 4.13
N ALA A 89 4.24 -0.80 3.96
CA ALA A 89 3.55 -1.55 5.01
C ALA A 89 3.86 -3.07 4.95
N ILE A 90 5.15 -3.43 4.94
CA ILE A 90 5.58 -4.84 5.03
C ILE A 90 5.81 -5.20 6.51
N ARG A 91 5.21 -6.31 6.96
CA ARG A 91 5.27 -6.74 8.38
C ARG A 91 6.67 -7.17 8.79
N ASP A 92 7.34 -7.95 7.94
CA ASP A 92 8.72 -8.38 8.16
C ASP A 92 9.67 -7.19 8.05
N PHE A 93 10.46 -6.96 9.09
CA PHE A 93 11.34 -5.80 9.18
C PHE A 93 12.44 -5.79 8.12
N GLN A 94 13.09 -6.94 7.86
CA GLN A 94 14.20 -7.02 6.92
C GLN A 94 13.70 -6.82 5.49
N LYS A 95 12.55 -7.39 5.15
CA LYS A 95 11.89 -7.16 3.86
C LYS A 95 11.44 -5.71 3.69
N ARG A 96 10.92 -5.10 4.76
CA ARG A 96 10.56 -3.67 4.73
C ARG A 96 11.78 -2.77 4.51
N LEU A 97 12.90 -3.04 5.18
CA LEU A 97 14.15 -2.31 4.98
C LEU A 97 14.65 -2.47 3.55
N ARG A 98 14.72 -3.71 3.04
CA ARG A 98 15.11 -4.02 1.67
C ARG A 98 14.26 -3.29 0.63
N SER A 99 12.94 -3.22 0.85
CA SER A 99 12.01 -2.46 -0.01
C SER A 99 12.38 -0.97 -0.09
N TYR A 100 12.74 -0.34 1.05
CA TYR A 100 13.20 1.05 1.05
C TYR A 100 14.57 1.22 0.37
N GLU A 101 15.49 0.28 0.53
CA GLU A 101 16.79 0.30 -0.18
C GLU A 101 16.59 0.23 -1.69
N LEU A 102 15.77 -0.73 -2.17
CA LEU A 102 15.45 -0.88 -3.58
C LEU A 102 14.73 0.35 -4.13
N LEU A 103 13.79 0.92 -3.37
CA LEU A 103 13.12 2.17 -3.74
C LEU A 103 14.13 3.31 -3.87
N SER A 104 15.06 3.47 -2.92
CA SER A 104 16.12 4.48 -3.00
C SER A 104 17.00 4.29 -4.23
N GLN A 105 17.44 3.05 -4.48
CA GLN A 105 18.26 2.69 -5.65
C GLN A 105 17.51 2.96 -6.96
N ALA A 106 16.19 2.74 -6.99
CA ALA A 106 15.34 3.05 -8.14
C ALA A 106 15.41 4.52 -8.56
N PHE A 107 15.79 5.45 -7.68
CA PHE A 107 15.86 6.88 -7.97
C PHE A 107 17.25 7.51 -7.88
N THR A 108 18.22 6.81 -7.26
CA THR A 108 19.58 7.35 -7.06
C THR A 108 20.63 6.73 -7.98
N GLN A 109 20.42 5.52 -8.51
CA GLN A 109 21.36 4.94 -9.46
C GLN A 109 21.08 5.45 -10.89
N PRO A 110 22.13 5.80 -11.66
CA PRO A 110 21.97 6.09 -13.07
C PRO A 110 21.39 4.86 -13.77
N ALA A 111 20.47 5.06 -14.71
CA ALA A 111 19.98 3.97 -15.56
C ALA A 111 21.20 3.30 -16.21
N VAL A 112 21.34 1.99 -16.02
CA VAL A 112 22.41 1.23 -16.70
C VAL A 112 22.10 1.31 -18.21
N PRO A 113 23.03 1.83 -19.03
CA PRO A 113 22.84 1.98 -20.47
C PRO A 113 22.76 0.65 -21.21
#